data_AF-A0A7J6U5Z0-F1
#
_entry.id   AF-A0A7J6U5Z0-F1
#
_cell.length_a   1.000
_cell.length_b   1.000
_cell.length_c   1.000
_cell.angle_alpha   90.00
_cell.angle_beta   90.00
_cell.angle_gamma   90.00
#
_symmetry.space_group_name_H-M   'P 1'
#
loop_
_entity.id
_entity.type
_entity.pdbx_description
1 polymer ?
#
loop_
_entity_poly.entity_id
_entity_poly.type
_entity_poly.pdbx_seq_one_letter_code
_entity_poly.pdbx_strand_id
1 'polypeptide(L)'
;LAGPQLVQMFIGDGAKMVRDAFNLAKEKAPAIIFIDELDAIGMKRSAGGELSGVREVQRTMLELLNQLDGFSSDDRVKVIAATNRADMLDPALLRSGRLDRKVELPLPNEDARKR
;
A
#
# COMPACT_ATOMS: atom_id res chain seq x y z
N LEU A 1 6.50 1.30 -6.42
CA LEU A 1 6.67 2.00 -5.13
C LEU A 1 7.09 0.95 -4.12
N ALA A 2 8.22 1.12 -3.42
CA ALA A 2 8.55 0.25 -2.29
C ALA A 2 8.05 0.89 -1.00
N GLY A 3 7.42 0.12 -0.11
CA GLY A 3 6.89 0.57 1.17
C GLY A 3 7.91 1.36 2.01
N PRO A 4 9.18 0.92 2.16
CA PRO A 4 10.19 1.68 2.88
C PRO A 4 10.51 3.04 2.26
N GLN A 5 10.37 3.20 0.94
CA GLN A 5 10.58 4.51 0.29
C GLN A 5 9.50 5.52 0.68
N LEU A 6 8.35 5.05 1.16
CA LEU A 6 7.26 5.89 1.67
C LEU A 6 7.47 6.30 3.14
N VAL A 7 8.45 5.71 3.83
CA VAL A 7 8.86 6.11 5.17
C VAL A 7 9.96 7.17 5.06
N GLN A 8 9.58 8.44 5.17
CA GLN A 8 10.51 9.57 5.08
C GLN A 8 10.73 10.21 6.45
N MET A 9 11.96 10.70 6.69
CA MET A 9 12.29 11.45 7.91
C MET A 9 11.74 12.89 7.89
N PHE A 10 11.41 13.40 6.71
CA PHE A 10 10.84 14.72 6.52
C PHE A 10 9.32 14.67 6.54
N ILE A 11 8.71 15.60 7.28
CA ILE A 11 7.27 15.66 7.51
C ILE A 11 6.57 15.93 6.18
N GLY A 12 5.82 14.95 5.71
CA GLY A 12 4.86 15.07 4.63
C GLY A 12 5.26 14.57 3.25
N ASP A 13 6.50 14.14 3.10
CA ASP A 13 7.03 13.68 1.81
C ASP A 13 6.40 12.35 1.39
N GLY A 14 6.13 11.43 2.31
CA GLY A 14 5.51 10.15 2.00
C GLY A 14 4.11 10.33 1.39
N ALA A 15 3.28 11.17 2.00
CA ALA A 15 1.96 11.50 1.46
C ALA A 15 2.03 12.20 0.09
N LYS A 16 3.01 13.10 -0.11
CA LYS A 16 3.21 13.75 -1.41
C LYS A 16 3.59 12.72 -2.48
N MET A 17 4.51 11.81 -2.18
CA MET A 17 4.92 10.74 -3.10
C MET A 17 3.76 9.85 -3.53
N VAL A 18 2.86 9.50 -2.59
CA VAL A 18 1.64 8.75 -2.92
C VAL A 18 0.80 9.53 -3.92
N ARG A 19 0.48 10.80 -3.65
CA ARG A 19 -0.31 11.64 -4.58
C ARG A 19 0.33 11.74 -5.96
N ASP A 20 1.62 12.04 -6.01
CA ASP A 20 2.34 12.23 -7.27
C ASP A 20 2.34 10.94 -8.11
N ALA A 21 2.50 9.77 -7.48
CA ALA A 21 2.45 8.48 -8.16
C ALA A 21 1.06 8.16 -8.73
N PHE A 22 0.00 8.43 -7.95
CA PHE A 22 -1.38 8.22 -8.41
C PHE A 22 -1.76 9.18 -9.54
N ASN A 23 -1.35 10.44 -9.47
CA ASN A 23 -1.56 11.41 -10.55
C ASN A 23 -0.84 10.99 -11.84
N LEU A 24 0.43 10.59 -11.73
CA LEU A 24 1.22 10.11 -12.88
C LEU A 24 0.58 8.86 -13.52
N ALA A 25 0.05 7.94 -12.72
CA ALA A 25 -0.63 6.75 -13.22
C ALA A 25 -1.94 7.10 -13.95
N LYS A 26 -2.69 8.08 -13.46
CA LYS A 26 -3.91 8.60 -14.12
C LYS A 26 -3.58 9.27 -15.46
N GLU A 27 -2.54 10.09 -15.51
CA GLU A 27 -2.07 10.72 -16.75
C GLU A 27 -1.61 9.71 -17.80
N LYS A 28 -0.96 8.62 -17.35
CA LYS A 28 -0.42 7.56 -18.20
C LYS A 28 -1.35 6.36 -18.38
N ALA A 29 -2.63 6.50 -18.05
CA ALA A 29 -3.57 5.39 -18.10
C ALA A 29 -3.67 4.76 -19.52
N PRO A 30 -3.68 3.42 -19.65
CA PRO A 30 -3.79 2.42 -18.59
C PRO A 30 -2.46 2.15 -17.86
N ALA A 31 -2.51 2.04 -16.53
CA ALA A 31 -1.32 1.87 -15.70
C ALA A 31 -1.56 0.92 -14.52
N ILE A 32 -0.48 0.32 -14.03
CA ILE A 32 -0.50 -0.50 -12.80
C ILE A 32 0.43 0.16 -11.78
N ILE A 33 -0.09 0.42 -10.58
CA ILE A 33 0.71 0.83 -9.43
C ILE A 33 1.01 -0.42 -8.62
N PHE A 34 2.30 -0.80 -8.60
CA PHE A 34 2.78 -1.86 -7.72
C PHE A 34 3.39 -1.28 -6.45
N ILE A 35 2.89 -1.73 -5.28
CA ILE A 35 3.36 -1.37 -3.95
C ILE A 35 3.96 -2.62 -3.30
N ASP A 36 5.27 -2.66 -3.14
CA ASP A 36 5.93 -3.74 -2.40
C ASP A 36 6.05 -3.40 -0.91
N GLU A 37 6.18 -4.41 -0.05
CA GLU A 37 6.31 -4.25 1.40
C GLU A 37 5.28 -3.28 2.01
N LEU A 38 4.00 -3.49 1.69
CA LEU A 38 2.91 -2.62 2.15
C LEU A 38 2.87 -2.49 3.69
N ASP A 39 3.34 -3.48 4.42
CA ASP A 39 3.44 -3.48 5.88
C ASP A 39 4.40 -2.42 6.43
N ALA A 40 5.30 -1.85 5.63
CA ALA A 40 6.10 -0.69 6.04
C ALA A 40 5.25 0.55 6.37
N ILE A 41 4.09 0.69 5.71
CA ILE A 41 3.18 1.84 5.91
C ILE A 41 1.75 1.45 6.31
N GLY A 42 1.39 0.19 6.18
CA GLY A 42 0.02 -0.29 6.33
C GLY A 42 -0.28 -0.97 7.67
N MET A 43 0.64 -0.97 8.64
CA MET A 43 0.43 -1.67 9.91
C MET A 43 -0.59 -1.00 10.83
N LYS A 44 -1.40 -1.83 11.53
CA LYS A 44 -2.32 -1.39 12.58
C LYS A 44 -1.56 -0.81 13.77
N ARG A 45 -2.02 0.31 14.30
CA ARG A 45 -1.40 0.95 15.49
C ARG A 45 -1.65 0.12 16.76
N SER A 46 -0.58 -0.14 17.51
CA SER A 46 -0.66 -0.43 18.96
C SER A 46 -0.72 0.88 19.73
N ALA A 47 -1.61 0.96 20.71
CA ALA A 47 -2.02 2.19 21.40
C ALA A 47 -0.95 2.78 22.36
N GLY A 48 0.24 3.16 21.87
CA GLY A 48 1.31 3.63 22.78
C GLY A 48 2.55 4.33 22.23
N GLY A 49 2.54 4.95 21.04
CA GLY A 49 3.76 5.58 20.49
C GLY A 49 3.63 7.06 20.12
N GLU A 50 4.04 7.97 21.01
CA GLU A 50 4.19 9.42 20.75
C GLU A 50 5.47 9.77 19.95
N LEU A 51 5.89 8.93 19.01
CA LEU A 51 7.09 9.18 18.21
C LEU A 51 6.71 9.84 16.89
N SER A 52 7.39 10.95 16.54
CA SER A 52 7.14 11.75 15.33
C SER A 52 7.09 10.91 14.04
N GLY A 53 7.99 9.92 13.90
CA GLY A 53 8.01 9.03 12.73
C GLY A 53 6.76 8.16 12.55
N VAL A 54 6.08 7.79 13.65
CA VAL A 54 4.82 7.02 13.60
C VAL A 54 3.69 7.87 13.00
N ARG A 55 3.68 9.18 13.26
CA ARG A 55 2.67 10.10 12.71
C ARG A 55 2.84 10.28 11.20
N GLU A 56 4.06 10.30 10.68
CA GLU A 56 4.32 10.45 9.25
C GLU A 56 3.90 9.22 8.45
N VAL A 57 4.26 8.03 8.94
CA VAL A 57 3.81 6.76 8.34
C VAL A 57 2.28 6.69 8.30
N GLN A 58 1.63 7.09 9.40
CA GLN A 58 0.18 7.15 9.47
C GLN A 58 -0.42 8.14 8.45
N ARG A 59 0.20 9.31 8.27
CA ARG A 59 -0.28 10.30 7.29
C ARG A 59 -0.18 9.76 5.86
N THR A 60 0.92 9.08 5.57
CA THR A 60 1.14 8.42 4.27
C THR A 60 0.14 7.29 4.03
N MET A 61 -0.16 6.50 5.06
CA MET A 61 -1.21 5.47 5.02
C MET A 61 -2.59 6.08 4.73
N LEU A 62 -2.96 7.16 5.43
CA LEU A 62 -4.24 7.84 5.23
C LEU A 62 -4.37 8.41 3.81
N GLU A 63 -3.29 8.99 3.27
CA GLU A 63 -3.29 9.45 1.88
C GLU A 63 -3.45 8.29 0.90
N LEU A 64 -2.79 7.15 1.14
CA LEU A 64 -2.99 5.95 0.32
C LEU A 64 -4.45 5.48 0.36
N LEU A 65 -5.10 5.47 1.53
CA LEU A 65 -6.51 5.14 1.66
C LEU A 65 -7.41 6.10 0.87
N ASN A 66 -7.14 7.41 0.95
CA ASN A 66 -7.89 8.42 0.20
C ASN A 66 -7.73 8.23 -1.31
N GLN A 67 -6.51 7.92 -1.77
CA GLN A 67 -6.28 7.63 -3.19
C GLN A 67 -7.04 6.39 -3.63
N LEU A 68 -7.04 5.31 -2.83
CA LEU A 68 -7.76 4.06 -3.12
C LEU A 68 -9.29 4.24 -3.14
N ASP A 69 -9.86 5.00 -2.20
CA ASP A 69 -11.31 5.30 -2.17
C ASP A 69 -11.78 6.14 -3.37
N GLY A 70 -10.87 6.92 -3.95
CA GLY A 70 -11.15 7.74 -5.13
C GLY A 70 -11.19 6.98 -6.45
N PHE A 71 -10.95 5.66 -6.46
CA PHE A 71 -11.02 4.83 -7.65
C PHE A 71 -12.43 4.24 -7.85
N SER A 72 -13.00 4.50 -9.02
CA SER A 72 -14.15 3.77 -9.51
C SER A 72 -13.73 2.43 -10.13
N SER A 73 -14.62 1.45 -10.18
CA SER A 73 -14.35 0.15 -10.81
C SER A 73 -13.96 0.25 -12.30
N ASP A 74 -14.32 1.35 -12.96
CA ASP A 74 -14.05 1.67 -14.37
C ASP A 74 -12.70 2.38 -14.59
N ASP A 75 -11.93 2.63 -13.54
CA ASP A 75 -10.63 3.27 -13.69
C ASP A 75 -9.61 2.33 -14.34
N ARG A 76 -8.95 2.86 -15.38
CA ARG A 76 -7.87 2.22 -16.15
C ARG A 76 -6.55 2.11 -15.37
N VAL A 77 -6.55 2.48 -14.10
CA VAL A 77 -5.41 2.31 -13.19
C VAL A 77 -5.75 1.22 -12.18
N LYS A 78 -4.89 0.19 -12.10
CA LYS A 78 -5.05 -0.89 -11.12
C LYS A 78 -3.92 -0.83 -10.09
N VAL A 79 -4.22 -1.20 -8.85
CA VAL A 79 -3.24 -1.24 -7.76
C VAL A 79 -3.00 -2.69 -7.38
N ILE A 80 -1.74 -3.09 -7.31
CA ILE A 80 -1.29 -4.38 -6.79
C ILE A 80 -0.38 -4.09 -5.61
N ALA A 81 -0.62 -4.74 -4.47
CA ALA A 81 0.21 -4.60 -3.29
C ALA A 81 0.72 -5.96 -2.81
N ALA A 82 1.96 -6.01 -2.34
CA ALA A 82 2.59 -7.18 -1.75
C ALA A 82 2.98 -6.91 -0.29
N THR A 83 2.89 -7.94 0.54
CA THR A 83 3.35 -7.91 1.94
C THR A 83 3.66 -9.31 2.44
N ASN A 84 4.60 -9.40 3.37
CA ASN A 84 4.90 -10.63 4.10
C ASN A 84 4.14 -10.73 5.45
N ARG A 85 3.40 -9.69 5.84
CA ARG A 85 2.74 -9.57 7.16
C ARG A 85 1.29 -9.12 7.04
N ALA A 86 0.50 -9.88 6.28
CA ALA A 86 -0.91 -9.55 6.02
C ALA A 86 -1.78 -9.49 7.29
N ASP A 87 -1.40 -10.23 8.34
CA ASP A 87 -2.03 -10.27 9.66
C ASP A 87 -1.91 -8.95 10.45
N MET A 88 -0.86 -8.18 10.16
CA MET A 88 -0.56 -6.91 10.84
C MET A 88 -1.13 -5.68 10.14
N LEU A 89 -1.69 -5.84 8.94
CA LEU A 89 -2.23 -4.73 8.16
C LEU A 89 -3.48 -4.12 8.81
N ASP A 90 -3.63 -2.81 8.65
CA ASP A 90 -4.83 -2.08 9.05
C ASP A 90 -6.02 -2.63 8.23
N PRO A 91 -7.09 -3.11 8.89
CA PRO A 91 -8.27 -3.64 8.20
C PRO A 91 -8.91 -2.64 7.23
N ALA A 92 -8.67 -1.34 7.41
CA ALA A 92 -9.09 -0.31 6.48
C ALA A 92 -8.55 -0.54 5.06
N LEU A 93 -7.31 -1.00 4.88
CA LEU A 93 -6.75 -1.29 3.55
C LEU A 93 -7.47 -2.44 2.83
N LEU A 94 -8.03 -3.37 3.60
CA LEU A 94 -8.61 -4.62 3.13
C LEU A 94 -10.14 -4.57 2.98
N ARG A 95 -10.76 -3.40 3.12
CA ARG A 95 -12.20 -3.21 2.90
C ARG A 95 -12.52 -3.24 1.41
N SER A 96 -13.76 -3.63 1.10
CA SER A 96 -14.30 -3.58 -0.26
C SER A 96 -14.21 -2.16 -0.83
N GLY A 97 -13.86 -2.04 -2.11
CA GLY A 97 -13.57 -0.78 -2.80
C GLY A 97 -12.10 -0.34 -2.70
N ARG A 98 -11.22 -1.14 -2.11
CA ARG A 98 -9.79 -0.84 -1.96
C ARG A 98 -8.97 -2.02 -2.48
N LEU A 99 -8.33 -2.79 -1.59
CA LEU A 99 -7.62 -4.03 -1.95
C LEU A 99 -8.58 -5.23 -1.82
N ASP A 100 -9.44 -5.37 -2.83
CA ASP A 100 -10.57 -6.31 -2.80
C ASP A 100 -10.16 -7.77 -3.04
N ARG A 101 -9.12 -7.98 -3.85
CA ARG A 101 -8.63 -9.32 -4.21
C ARG A 101 -7.40 -9.65 -3.38
N LYS A 102 -7.48 -10.78 -2.67
CA LYS A 102 -6.40 -11.31 -1.84
C LYS A 102 -5.91 -12.59 -2.49
N VAL A 103 -4.63 -12.61 -2.85
CA VAL A 103 -3.97 -13.77 -3.44
C VAL A 103 -2.88 -14.19 -2.47
N GLU A 104 -3.04 -15.37 -1.90
CA GLU A 104 -2.03 -15.95 -1.02
C GLU A 104 -1.00 -16.72 -1.87
N LEU A 105 0.28 -16.48 -1.58
CA LEU A 105 1.39 -17.18 -2.19
C LEU A 105 1.97 -18.18 -1.17
N PRO A 106 1.51 -19.44 -1.17
CA PRO A 106 2.04 -20.44 -0.26
C PRO A 106 3.47 -20.82 -0.64
N LEU A 107 4.17 -21.48 0.27
CA LEU A 107 5.47 -22.08 -0.02
C LEU A 107 5.36 -23.05 -1.21
N PRO A 108 6.38 -23.10 -2.09
CA PRO A 108 6.35 -23.98 -3.26
C PRO A 108 6.29 -25.45 -2.81
N ASN A 109 5.38 -26.20 -3.43
CA ASN A 109 5.29 -27.65 -3.25
C ASN A 109 6.47 -28.37 -3.95
N GLU A 110 6.59 -29.68 -3.78
CA GLU A 110 7.70 -30.46 -4.35
C GLU A 110 7.85 -30.29 -5.86
N ASP A 111 6.74 -30.27 -6.60
CA ASP A 111 6.78 -30.14 -8.05
C ASP A 111 7.13 -28.72 -8.52
N ALA A 112 6.67 -27.69 -7.79
CA ALA A 112 7.06 -26.31 -8.02
C ALA A 112 8.55 -26.07 -7.75
N ARG A 113 9.16 -26.79 -6.78
CA ARG A 113 10.60 -26.68 -6.48
C ARG A 113 11.51 -27.38 -7.49
N LYS A 114 10.97 -28.28 -8.33
CA LYS A 114 11.74 -28.99 -9.37
C LYS A 114 11.95 -28.16 -10.64
N ARG A 115 11.31 -27.00 -10.76
CA ARG A 115 11.33 -26.14 -11.95
C ARG A 115 12.08 -24.85 -11.69
#